data_AF-A0A0Q9L9X5-F1
#
_entry.id   AF-A0A0Q9L9X5-F1
#
_cell.length_a   1.000
_cell.length_b   1.000
_cell.length_c   1.000
_cell.angle_alpha   90.00
_cell.angle_beta   90.00
_cell.angle_gamma   90.00
#
_symmetry.space_group_name_H-M   'P 1'
#
loop_
_entity.id
_entity.type
_entity.pdbx_description
1 polymer ?
#
loop_
_entity_poly.entity_id
_entity_poly.type
_entity_poly.pdbx_seq_one_letter_code
_entity_poly.pdbx_strand_id
1 'polypeptide(L)' 'MVEATNDQKNIFSLSTLLNIEPKILLKLCHYIESRGYFFTKSEEGTLQFNDRDIAVILAHY' A
#
# COMPACT_ATOMS: atom_id res chain seq x y z
N MET A 1 -11.08 -12.79 -21.60
CA MET A 1 -10.55 -12.89 -20.23
C MET A 1 -9.78 -11.61 -19.98
N VAL A 2 -10.34 -10.67 -19.22
CA VAL A 2 -9.55 -9.51 -18.79
C VAL A 2 -8.69 -10.05 -17.66
N GLU A 3 -7.41 -10.31 -17.94
CA GLU A 3 -6.42 -10.51 -16.90
C GLU A 3 -6.41 -9.21 -16.09
N ALA A 4 -7.18 -9.20 -15.00
CA ALA A 4 -6.93 -8.28 -13.91
C ALA A 4 -5.59 -8.71 -13.34
N THR A 5 -4.51 -8.24 -13.96
CA THR A 5 -3.18 -8.26 -13.39
C THR A 5 -3.35 -7.58 -12.05
N ASN A 6 -3.42 -8.38 -10.99
CA ASN A 6 -3.57 -7.89 -9.64
C ASN A 6 -2.18 -7.30 -9.31
N ASP A 7 -1.93 -6.10 -9.81
CA ASP A 7 -0.66 -5.39 -9.79
C ASP A 7 -0.40 -4.90 -8.36
N GLN A 8 -0.25 -5.87 -7.47
CA GLN A 8 0.04 -5.69 -6.07
C GLN A 8 1.46 -5.17 -5.94
N LYS A 9 1.58 -3.89 -5.60
CA LYS A 9 2.85 -3.23 -5.35
C LYS A 9 3.30 -3.57 -3.93
N ASN A 10 4.58 -3.86 -3.73
CA ASN A 10 5.14 -3.91 -2.38
C ASN A 10 5.52 -2.50 -1.91
N ILE A 11 5.91 -2.38 -0.64
CA ILE A 11 6.25 -1.09 -0.02
C ILE A 11 7.38 -0.34 -0.75
N PHE A 12 8.36 -1.05 -1.33
CA PHE A 12 9.49 -0.46 -2.03
C PHE A 12 9.12 0.03 -3.45
N SER A 13 8.28 -0.76 -4.15
CA SER A 13 7.72 -0.35 -5.43
C SER A 13 6.84 0.90 -5.26
N LEU A 14 6.01 0.91 -4.20
CA LEU A 14 5.14 2.04 -3.91
C LEU A 14 5.90 3.28 -3.42
N SER A 15 6.95 3.10 -2.59
CA SER A 15 7.81 4.20 -2.15
C SER A 15 8.47 4.92 -3.32
N THR A 16 8.92 4.15 -4.32
CA THR A 16 9.54 4.69 -5.54
C THR A 16 8.52 5.45 -6.38
N LEU A 17 7.31 4.88 -6.57
CA LEU A 17 6.24 5.50 -7.34
C LEU A 17 5.78 6.83 -6.75
N LEU A 18 5.60 6.87 -5.42
CA LEU A 18 5.11 8.06 -4.72
C LEU A 18 6.23 9.03 -4.35
N ASN A 19 7.48 8.65 -4.56
CA ASN A 19 8.67 9.38 -4.09
C ASN A 19 8.61 9.70 -2.58
N ILE A 20 8.21 8.70 -1.78
CA ILE A 20 8.09 8.77 -0.32
C ILE A 20 9.06 7.76 0.28
N GLU A 21 9.80 8.12 1.33
CA GLU A 21 10.67 7.13 1.99
C GLU A 21 9.88 5.93 2.54
N PRO A 22 10.35 4.67 2.37
CA PRO A 22 9.63 3.48 2.82
C PRO A 22 9.23 3.52 4.30
N LYS A 23 10.09 4.08 5.16
CA LYS A 23 9.80 4.22 6.60
C LYS A 23 8.64 5.18 6.89
N ILE A 24 8.53 6.26 6.11
CA ILE A 24 7.42 7.22 6.23
C ILE A 24 6.14 6.55 5.72
N LEU A 25 6.22 5.86 4.59
CA LEU A 25 5.09 5.13 4.00
C LEU A 25 4.56 4.05 4.96
N LEU A 26 5.43 3.30 5.64
CA LEU A 26 5.03 2.34 6.67
C LEU A 26 4.31 3.00 7.86
N LYS A 27 4.83 4.13 8.35
CA LYS A 27 4.16 4.89 9.41
C LYS A 27 2.77 5.36 8.99
N LEU A 28 2.63 5.82 7.74
CA LEU A 28 1.35 6.23 7.19
C LEU A 28 0.38 5.04 7.10
N CYS A 29 0.87 3.88 6.64
CA CYS A 29 0.08 2.65 6.62
C CYS A 29 -0.42 2.28 8.02
N HIS A 30 0.45 2.28 9.04
CA HIS A 30 0.04 2.01 10.42
C HIS A 30 -0.95 3.03 10.97
N TYR A 31 -0.80 4.31 10.63
CA TYR A 31 -1.77 5.34 10.99
C TYR A 31 -3.14 5.05 10.37
N ILE A 32 -3.17 4.71 9.08
CA ILE A 32 -4.40 4.36 8.36
C ILE A 32 -5.02 3.07 8.92
N GLU A 33 -4.21 2.07 9.29
CA GLU A 33 -4.66 0.86 10.00
C GLU A 33 -5.32 1.18 11.33
N SER A 34 -4.75 2.11 12.11
CA SER A 34 -5.32 2.54 13.39
C SER A 34 -6.69 3.23 13.25
N ARG A 35 -7.04 3.69 12.04
CA ARG A 35 -8.34 4.29 11.71
C ARG A 35 -9.36 3.29 11.17
N GLY A 36 -9.01 1.99 11.11
CA GLY A 36 -9.92 0.91 10.73
C GLY A 36 -9.83 0.46 9.26
N TYR A 37 -8.80 0.88 8.52
CA TYR A 37 -8.53 0.37 7.17
C TYR A 37 -7.54 -0.80 7.21
N PHE A 38 -7.79 -1.88 6.48
CA PHE A 38 -6.93 -3.06 6.52
C PHE A 38 -6.25 -3.27 5.17
N PHE A 39 -4.93 -3.14 5.14
CA PHE A 39 -4.14 -3.43 3.95
C PHE A 39 -4.00 -4.94 3.76
N THR A 40 -3.93 -5.35 2.49
CA THR A 40 -3.64 -6.75 2.15
C THR A 40 -2.19 -7.08 2.52
N LYS A 41 -1.97 -8.28 3.03
CA LYS A 41 -0.64 -8.83 3.31
C LYS A 41 -0.46 -10.13 2.54
N SER A 42 0.74 -10.39 2.06
CA SER A 42 1.12 -11.68 1.50
C SER A 42 1.12 -12.77 2.58
N GLU A 43 1.30 -14.04 2.19
CA GLU A 43 1.47 -15.16 3.12
C GLU A 43 2.68 -14.97 4.06
N GLU A 44 3.70 -14.25 3.61
CA GLU A 44 4.90 -13.91 4.38
C GLU A 44 4.68 -12.70 5.30
N GLY A 45 3.46 -12.13 5.32
CA GLY A 45 3.09 -10.98 6.15
C GLY A 45 3.53 -9.62 5.60
N THR A 46 4.00 -9.55 4.35
CA THR A 46 4.44 -8.30 3.71
C THR A 46 3.27 -7.53 3.12
N LEU A 47 3.23 -6.21 3.30
CA LEU A 47 2.16 -5.36 2.77
C LEU A 47 2.13 -5.40 1.24
N GLN A 48 0.93 -5.57 0.70
CA GLN A 48 0.63 -5.58 -0.73
C GLN A 48 -0.45 -4.54 -1.03
N PHE A 49 -0.14 -3.66 -1.98
CA PHE A 49 -0.94 -2.48 -2.29
C PHE A 49 -1.55 -2.61 -3.69
N ASN A 50 -2.88 -2.57 -3.77
CA ASN A 50 -3.61 -2.40 -5.01
C ASN A 50 -3.94 -0.91 -5.24
N ASP A 51 -4.58 -0.58 -6.36
CA ASP A 51 -4.91 0.81 -6.70
C ASP A 51 -5.84 1.49 -5.68
N ARG A 52 -6.70 0.73 -5.00
CA ARG A 52 -7.54 1.26 -3.91
C ARG A 52 -6.70 1.63 -2.70
N ASP A 53 -5.73 0.81 -2.32
CA ASP A 53 -4.81 1.10 -1.22
C ASP A 53 -4.01 2.38 -1.52
N ILE A 54 -3.56 2.54 -2.77
CA ILE A 54 -2.85 3.74 -3.23
C ILE A 54 -3.75 4.98 -3.13
N ALA A 55 -5.01 4.89 -3.56
CA ALA A 55 -5.96 5.99 -3.46
C ALA A 55 -6.20 6.39 -1.99
N VAL A 56 -6.29 5.42 -1.08
CA VAL A 56 -6.44 5.67 0.36
C VAL A 56 -5.20 6.35 0.94
N ILE A 57 -4.01 5.89 0.57
CA ILE A 57 -2.72 6.49 0.97
C ILE A 57 -2.65 7.95 0.51
N LEU A 58 -2.99 8.22 -0.76
CA LEU A 58 -2.97 9.56 -1.33
C LEU A 58 -4.03 10.50 -0.73
N ALA A 59 -5.16 9.97 -0.24
CA ALA A 59 -6.17 10.79 0.44
C ALA A 59 -5.75 11.25 1.85
N HIS A 60 -4.71 10.63 2.43
CA HIS A 60 -4.21 10.91 3.78
C HIS A 60 -2.81 11.54 3.81
N TYR A 61 -2.20 11.78 2.65
CA TYR A 61 -0.89 12.42 2.48
C TYR A 61 -1.06 13.87 2.03
#